data_AF-A0A7X9HLP8-F1
#
_entry.id   AF-A0A7X9HLP8-F1
#
_cell.length_a   1.000
_cell.length_b   1.000
_cell.length_c   1.000
_cell.angle_alpha   90.00
_cell.angle_beta   90.00
_cell.angle_gamma   90.00
#
_symmetry.space_group_name_H-M   'P 1'
#
loop_
_entity.id
_entity.type
_entity.pdbx_description
1 polymer ?
#
loop_
_entity_poly.entity_id
_entity_poly.type
_entity_poly.pdbx_seq_one_letter_code
_entity_poly.pdbx_strand_id
1 'polypeptide(L)'
;MRTILVVSSIMLWGGAALAGPPVVPKPLNAGVQYEPYPNTDISQIVFMTSRQEFRTGHAPYKPLKYQVAEFVLVAEHHRKYLRPDFKAEIQLAPARIRAGVELMADKNFQAKWKSVLTAYQKMLQAFRALKVPPPCKGAFEAYRKILEDEEFLAQTVAKRMFAAQDTRARELLRQDLSGRFRSRDAEWFDRLCDDFEKDGNLANFFPRFVDQFIEPGLKNARELAEKAMRDNGVDYAVAAAEEDGEDKGSEGEVE
;
A
#
# COMPACT_ATOMS: atom_id res chain seq x y z
N MET A 1 82.32 -25.04 1.99
CA MET A 1 81.08 -25.80 2.27
C MET A 1 80.18 -24.86 3.09
N ARG A 2 79.17 -24.18 2.52
CA ARG A 2 77.75 -24.63 2.40
C ARG A 2 77.36 -25.44 3.65
N THR A 3 76.44 -24.97 4.49
CA THR A 3 75.01 -24.81 4.16
C THR A 3 74.35 -23.70 4.97
N ILE A 4 73.56 -22.88 4.29
CA ILE A 4 72.67 -21.84 4.84
C ILE A 4 71.37 -22.54 5.25
N LEU A 5 70.93 -22.38 6.50
CA LEU A 5 69.61 -22.79 6.97
C LEU A 5 68.71 -21.55 7.00
N VAL A 6 67.83 -21.48 6.00
CA VAL A 6 66.72 -20.54 5.90
C VAL A 6 65.62 -21.02 6.85
N VAL A 7 65.33 -20.27 7.90
CA VAL A 7 64.10 -20.44 8.68
C VAL A 7 63.19 -19.26 8.33
N SER A 8 62.29 -19.51 7.40
CA SER A 8 61.22 -18.61 7.01
C SER A 8 60.30 -18.38 8.20
N SER A 9 60.31 -17.17 8.75
CA SER A 9 59.24 -16.68 9.62
C SER A 9 57.99 -16.47 8.77
N ILE A 10 57.16 -17.50 8.67
CA ILE A 10 55.78 -17.39 8.22
C ILE A 10 55.06 -16.54 9.27
N MET A 11 54.93 -15.24 9.00
CA MET A 11 53.99 -14.40 9.73
C MET A 11 52.60 -14.99 9.57
N LEU A 12 51.98 -15.32 10.70
CA LEU A 12 50.58 -15.71 10.82
C LEU A 12 49.69 -14.67 10.14
N TRP A 13 49.23 -14.95 8.93
CA TRP A 13 47.98 -14.44 8.41
C TRP A 13 46.88 -15.38 8.92
N GLY A 14 46.49 -15.21 10.17
CA GLY A 14 45.46 -16.02 10.83
C GLY A 14 44.48 -15.13 11.56
N GLY A 15 43.37 -14.79 10.90
CA GLY A 15 42.28 -14.04 11.55
C GLY A 15 41.28 -13.34 10.62
N ALA A 16 41.16 -13.74 9.35
CA ALA A 16 40.12 -13.22 8.44
C ALA A 16 39.31 -14.38 7.82
N ALA A 17 38.64 -15.15 8.68
CA ALA A 17 37.50 -16.01 8.38
C ALA A 17 37.09 -16.57 9.75
N LEU A 18 35.92 -16.27 10.30
CA LEU A 18 34.66 -16.88 9.92
C LEU A 18 33.51 -15.99 10.43
N ALA A 19 33.20 -14.90 9.73
CA ALA A 19 31.83 -14.43 9.75
C ALA A 19 31.06 -15.41 8.86
N GLY A 20 30.19 -16.24 9.44
CA GLY A 20 29.32 -17.14 8.68
C GLY A 20 28.52 -16.38 7.62
N PRO A 21 27.90 -17.07 6.65
CA PRO A 21 27.06 -16.42 5.66
C PRO A 21 26.06 -15.50 6.37
N PRO A 22 25.85 -14.28 5.86
CA PRO A 22 25.05 -13.30 6.56
C PRO A 22 23.66 -13.84 6.88
N VAL A 23 23.26 -13.73 8.15
CA VAL A 23 21.94 -14.17 8.60
C VAL A 23 20.91 -13.17 8.10
N VAL A 24 20.24 -13.52 7.01
CA VAL A 24 19.11 -12.74 6.48
C VAL A 24 17.99 -12.75 7.54
N PRO A 25 17.49 -11.58 7.97
CA PRO A 25 16.36 -11.52 8.90
C PRO A 25 15.15 -12.25 8.32
N LYS A 26 14.50 -13.11 9.13
CA LYS A 26 13.27 -13.78 8.70
C LYS A 26 12.15 -12.75 8.50
N PRO A 27 11.30 -12.91 7.48
CA PRO A 27 10.13 -12.06 7.29
C PRO A 27 9.19 -12.14 8.49
N LEU A 28 8.72 -11.00 8.98
CA LEU A 28 7.72 -10.87 10.04
C LEU A 28 6.38 -11.51 9.65
N ASN A 29 6.03 -11.39 8.37
CA ASN A 29 4.77 -11.75 7.75
C ASN A 29 4.96 -12.90 6.74
N ALA A 30 5.78 -13.89 7.05
CA ALA A 30 6.05 -15.06 6.20
C ALA A 30 4.80 -15.85 5.73
N GLY A 31 3.68 -15.74 6.46
CA GLY A 31 2.40 -16.37 6.10
C GLY A 31 1.57 -15.55 5.11
N VAL A 32 1.95 -14.30 4.84
CA VAL A 32 1.38 -13.50 3.76
C VAL A 32 2.08 -13.96 2.49
N GLN A 33 1.35 -14.61 1.59
CA GLN A 33 1.84 -14.92 0.26
C GLN A 33 2.03 -13.59 -0.49
N TYR A 34 3.20 -13.01 -0.35
CA TYR A 34 3.68 -11.93 -1.19
C TYR A 34 4.50 -12.58 -2.29
N GLU A 35 4.06 -12.42 -3.53
CA GLU A 35 4.87 -12.77 -4.69
C GLU A 35 5.67 -11.51 -5.07
N PRO A 36 7.00 -11.47 -4.87
CA PRO A 36 7.87 -10.45 -5.44
C PRO A 36 7.90 -10.66 -6.96
N TYR A 37 6.84 -10.25 -7.65
CA TYR A 37 6.69 -10.52 -9.07
C TYR A 37 7.69 -9.69 -9.87
N PRO A 38 8.55 -10.30 -10.71
CA PRO A 38 9.09 -9.60 -11.86
C PRO A 38 7.89 -9.15 -12.72
N ASN A 39 7.77 -7.86 -13.04
CA ASN A 39 6.70 -7.23 -13.83
C ASN A 39 5.51 -6.60 -13.07
N THR A 40 5.56 -6.44 -11.74
CA THR A 40 4.62 -5.55 -11.02
C THR A 40 5.26 -4.18 -10.76
N ASP A 41 4.44 -3.14 -10.68
CA ASP A 41 4.86 -1.75 -10.44
C ASP A 41 5.21 -1.46 -8.96
N ILE A 42 5.23 -2.49 -8.11
CA ILE A 42 5.77 -2.38 -6.76
C ILE A 42 7.29 -2.46 -6.88
N SER A 43 7.93 -1.35 -6.54
CA SER A 43 9.35 -1.11 -6.68
C SER A 43 10.21 -2.12 -5.93
N GLN A 44 11.34 -2.48 -6.54
CA GLN A 44 12.45 -3.08 -5.81
C GLN A 44 12.87 -2.13 -4.68
N ILE A 45 13.13 -2.65 -3.49
CA ILE A 45 13.59 -1.85 -2.36
C ILE A 45 15.12 -1.81 -2.35
N VAL A 46 15.68 -0.62 -2.22
CA VAL A 46 17.10 -0.38 -2.00
C VAL A 46 17.35 -0.12 -0.52
N PHE A 47 18.39 -0.74 0.01
CA PHE A 47 18.82 -0.51 1.39
C PHE A 47 20.00 0.45 1.38
N MET A 48 19.82 1.64 1.95
CA MET A 48 20.92 2.59 2.10
C MET A 48 21.94 2.01 3.10
N THR A 49 23.20 1.95 2.65
CA THR A 49 24.34 1.48 3.43
C THR A 49 25.23 2.65 3.82
N SER A 50 25.62 2.73 5.09
CA SER A 50 26.62 3.72 5.52
C SER A 50 28.05 3.24 5.23
N ARG A 51 29.00 4.18 5.06
CA ARG A 51 30.44 3.86 4.91
C ARG A 51 31.00 3.02 6.07
N GLN A 52 30.43 3.15 7.27
CA GLN A 52 30.82 2.39 8.46
C GLN A 52 30.29 0.95 8.43
N GLU A 53 29.06 0.73 7.93
CA GLU A 53 28.50 -0.61 7.67
C GLU A 53 29.30 -1.32 6.57
N PHE A 54 29.68 -0.62 5.51
CA PHE A 54 30.53 -1.19 4.44
C PHE A 54 31.92 -1.63 4.93
N ARG A 55 32.57 -0.81 5.78
CA ARG A 55 33.94 -1.06 6.29
C ARG A 55 34.02 -2.20 7.30
N THR A 56 32.93 -2.52 7.99
CA THR A 56 32.89 -3.54 9.04
C THR A 56 32.58 -4.94 8.51
N GLY A 57 32.38 -5.11 7.19
CA GLY A 57 32.10 -6.41 6.57
C GLY A 57 30.76 -7.03 6.98
N HIS A 58 29.98 -6.34 7.80
CA HIS A 58 28.60 -6.70 8.11
C HIS A 58 27.72 -6.04 7.07
N ALA A 59 27.04 -6.81 6.22
CA ALA A 59 26.00 -6.21 5.39
C ALA A 59 24.92 -5.59 6.30
N PRO A 60 24.09 -4.64 5.78
CA PRO A 60 23.26 -3.74 6.58
C PRO A 60 22.06 -4.42 7.26
N TYR A 61 22.27 -5.54 7.96
CA TYR A 61 21.26 -6.40 8.58
C TYR A 61 20.77 -5.87 9.91
N LYS A 62 20.37 -4.59 9.99
CA LYS A 62 19.48 -4.17 11.07
C LYS A 62 18.12 -4.79 10.76
N PRO A 63 17.60 -5.74 11.58
CA PRO A 63 16.35 -6.44 11.26
C PRO A 63 15.20 -5.47 10.98
N LEU A 64 15.18 -4.33 11.68
CA LEU A 64 14.20 -3.27 11.50
C LEU A 64 14.11 -2.74 10.05
N LYS A 65 15.24 -2.62 9.32
CA LYS A 65 15.24 -2.16 7.92
C LYS A 65 14.45 -3.12 7.03
N TYR A 66 14.71 -4.41 7.17
CA TYR A 66 14.04 -5.47 6.41
C TYR A 66 12.56 -5.59 6.78
N GLN A 67 12.24 -5.40 8.06
CA GLN A 67 10.87 -5.43 8.56
C GLN A 67 10.04 -4.23 8.07
N VAL A 68 10.63 -3.04 8.00
CA VAL A 68 10.01 -1.84 7.42
C VAL A 68 9.78 -2.05 5.93
N ALA A 69 10.80 -2.51 5.20
CA ALA A 69 10.70 -2.83 3.78
C ALA A 69 9.58 -3.84 3.48
N GLU A 70 9.56 -4.96 4.22
CA GLU A 70 8.54 -5.99 4.11
C GLU A 70 7.14 -5.44 4.38
N PHE A 71 6.95 -4.66 5.44
CA PHE A 71 5.66 -4.06 5.76
C PHE A 71 5.14 -3.21 4.60
N VAL A 72 5.99 -2.34 4.04
CA VAL A 72 5.55 -1.43 2.96
C VAL A 72 5.19 -2.21 1.70
N LEU A 73 5.98 -3.22 1.31
CA LEU A 73 5.67 -4.08 0.16
C LEU A 73 4.34 -4.81 0.35
N VAL A 74 4.13 -5.40 1.53
CA VAL A 74 2.90 -6.12 1.86
C VAL A 74 1.71 -5.16 1.88
N ALA A 75 1.85 -3.96 2.46
CA ALA A 75 0.78 -2.99 2.53
C ALA A 75 0.37 -2.46 1.15
N GLU A 76 1.34 -2.14 0.29
CA GLU A 76 1.08 -1.75 -1.09
C GLU A 76 0.50 -2.90 -1.92
N HIS A 77 0.92 -4.15 -1.68
CA HIS A 77 0.32 -5.31 -2.31
C HIS A 77 -1.16 -5.45 -1.95
N HIS A 78 -1.51 -5.30 -0.66
CA HIS A 78 -2.90 -5.30 -0.23
C HIS A 78 -3.71 -4.18 -0.89
N ARG A 79 -3.15 -2.97 -0.97
CA ARG A 79 -3.81 -1.81 -1.55
C ARG A 79 -4.02 -1.91 -3.06
N LYS A 80 -3.01 -2.33 -3.82
CA LYS A 80 -3.03 -2.31 -5.30
C LYS A 80 -3.63 -3.57 -5.91
N TYR A 81 -3.34 -4.73 -5.33
CA TYR A 81 -3.62 -6.02 -5.97
C TYR A 81 -4.70 -6.82 -5.27
N LEU A 82 -4.76 -6.78 -3.93
CA LEU A 82 -5.74 -7.57 -3.19
C LEU A 82 -7.02 -6.80 -2.85
N ARG A 83 -6.98 -5.46 -2.82
CA ARG A 83 -8.14 -4.59 -2.57
C ARG A 83 -9.17 -4.83 -3.66
N PRO A 84 -10.34 -5.40 -3.33
CA PRO A 84 -11.40 -5.57 -4.32
C PRO A 84 -11.93 -4.22 -4.77
N ASP A 85 -12.07 -4.05 -6.09
CA ASP A 85 -12.43 -2.78 -6.70
C ASP A 85 -13.94 -2.70 -7.01
N PHE A 86 -14.68 -2.06 -6.11
CA PHE A 86 -16.12 -1.81 -6.31
C PHE A 86 -16.40 -0.88 -7.50
N LYS A 87 -15.49 0.04 -7.82
CA LYS A 87 -15.62 0.97 -8.97
C LYS A 87 -15.50 0.19 -10.28
N ALA A 88 -14.55 -0.73 -10.38
CA ALA A 88 -14.45 -1.64 -11.53
C ALA A 88 -15.70 -2.50 -11.70
N GLU A 89 -16.24 -3.06 -10.62
CA GLU A 89 -17.45 -3.89 -10.68
C GLU A 89 -18.69 -3.12 -11.16
N ILE A 90 -18.82 -1.85 -10.78
CA ILE A 90 -19.85 -0.95 -11.34
C ILE A 90 -19.63 -0.71 -12.85
N GLN A 91 -18.37 -0.52 -13.26
CA GLN A 91 -18.03 -0.29 -14.67
C GLN A 91 -18.18 -1.55 -15.54
N LEU A 92 -18.10 -2.74 -14.97
CA LEU A 92 -18.33 -4.00 -15.68
C LEU A 92 -19.83 -4.30 -15.88
N ALA A 93 -20.72 -3.65 -15.12
CA ALA A 93 -22.15 -3.82 -15.32
C ALA A 93 -22.60 -3.34 -16.72
N PRO A 94 -23.59 -4.00 -17.36
CA PRO A 94 -24.07 -3.63 -18.68
C PRO A 94 -24.42 -2.14 -18.78
N ALA A 95 -24.01 -1.47 -19.86
CA ALA A 95 -24.19 -0.02 -20.04
C ALA A 95 -25.66 0.43 -19.87
N ARG A 96 -26.60 -0.41 -20.31
CA ARG A 96 -28.04 -0.16 -20.18
C ARG A 96 -28.50 0.06 -18.72
N ILE A 97 -27.98 -0.72 -17.78
CA ILE A 97 -28.40 -0.64 -16.36
C ILE A 97 -27.52 0.33 -15.56
N ARG A 98 -26.28 0.59 -16.03
CA ARG A 98 -25.28 1.41 -15.34
C ARG A 98 -25.67 2.88 -15.22
N ALA A 99 -26.42 3.40 -16.19
CA ALA A 99 -26.75 4.83 -16.28
C ALA A 99 -27.91 5.28 -15.38
N GLY A 100 -28.54 4.36 -14.63
CA GLY A 100 -29.72 4.67 -13.82
C GLY A 100 -29.81 3.86 -12.54
N VAL A 101 -30.99 3.94 -11.91
CA VAL A 101 -31.30 3.25 -10.65
C VAL A 101 -31.36 1.72 -10.80
N GLU A 102 -31.48 1.22 -12.03
CA GLU A 102 -31.62 -0.19 -12.38
C GLU A 102 -30.42 -1.04 -11.93
N LEU A 103 -29.22 -0.45 -11.89
CA LEU A 103 -28.02 -1.14 -11.42
C LEU A 103 -28.21 -1.69 -10.01
N MET A 104 -28.85 -0.92 -9.13
CA MET A 104 -29.07 -1.31 -7.73
C MET A 104 -30.19 -2.35 -7.59
N ALA A 105 -31.04 -2.50 -8.61
CA ALA A 105 -32.12 -3.50 -8.68
C ALA A 105 -31.66 -4.85 -9.23
N ASP A 106 -30.59 -4.87 -10.02
CA ASP A 106 -30.09 -6.07 -10.67
C ASP A 106 -29.58 -7.11 -9.65
N LYS A 107 -30.18 -8.30 -9.67
CA LYS A 107 -29.87 -9.37 -8.70
C LYS A 107 -28.48 -9.95 -8.87
N ASN A 108 -27.96 -10.00 -10.10
CA ASN A 108 -26.60 -10.48 -10.36
C ASN A 108 -25.59 -9.48 -9.80
N PHE A 109 -25.82 -8.18 -10.01
CA PHE A 109 -25.02 -7.11 -9.44
C PHE A 109 -25.06 -7.12 -7.91
N GLN A 110 -26.24 -7.26 -7.28
CA GLN A 110 -26.35 -7.37 -5.83
C GLN A 110 -25.55 -8.57 -5.27
N ALA A 111 -25.65 -9.74 -5.93
CA ALA A 111 -24.90 -10.94 -5.54
C ALA A 111 -23.38 -10.75 -5.69
N LYS A 112 -22.97 -10.13 -6.80
CA LYS A 112 -21.56 -9.82 -7.08
C LYS A 112 -21.01 -8.81 -6.07
N TRP A 113 -21.73 -7.73 -5.78
CA TRP A 113 -21.37 -6.75 -4.75
C TRP A 113 -21.15 -7.42 -3.38
N LYS A 114 -22.07 -8.32 -2.98
CA LYS A 114 -21.93 -9.07 -1.72
C LYS A 114 -20.68 -9.95 -1.71
N SER A 115 -20.35 -10.59 -2.84
CA SER A 115 -19.13 -11.38 -3.00
C SER A 115 -17.87 -10.51 -2.86
N VAL A 116 -17.85 -9.35 -3.53
CA VAL A 116 -16.75 -8.36 -3.47
C VAL A 116 -16.57 -7.86 -2.04
N LEU A 117 -17.66 -7.51 -1.35
CA LEU A 117 -17.63 -7.09 0.04
C LEU A 117 -17.08 -8.19 0.97
N THR A 118 -17.45 -9.45 0.73
CA THR A 118 -16.90 -10.59 1.49
C THR A 118 -15.39 -10.76 1.25
N ALA A 119 -14.94 -10.60 0.01
CA ALA A 119 -13.50 -10.61 -0.31
C ALA A 119 -12.77 -9.45 0.37
N TYR A 120 -13.39 -8.26 0.39
CA TYR A 120 -12.85 -7.06 1.00
C TYR A 120 -12.68 -7.26 2.51
N GLN A 121 -13.66 -7.85 3.18
CA GLN A 121 -13.62 -8.22 4.60
C GLN A 121 -12.48 -9.20 4.93
N LYS A 122 -12.27 -10.21 4.09
CA LYS A 122 -11.16 -11.16 4.25
C LYS A 122 -9.80 -10.47 4.09
N MET A 123 -9.68 -9.59 3.10
CA MET A 123 -8.48 -8.79 2.87
C MET A 123 -8.19 -7.85 4.06
N LEU A 124 -9.21 -7.18 4.61
CA LEU A 124 -9.08 -6.38 5.83
C LEU A 124 -8.69 -7.21 7.04
N GLN A 125 -9.24 -8.41 7.21
CA GLN A 125 -8.87 -9.31 8.31
C GLN A 125 -7.40 -9.74 8.21
N ALA A 126 -6.94 -10.09 7.01
CA ALA A 126 -5.54 -10.40 6.76
C ALA A 126 -4.65 -9.18 7.03
N PHE A 127 -5.06 -7.99 6.59
CA PHE A 127 -4.35 -6.74 6.83
C PHE A 127 -4.24 -6.42 8.34
N ARG A 128 -5.31 -6.59 9.11
CA ARG A 128 -5.30 -6.40 10.57
C ARG A 128 -4.40 -7.37 11.31
N ALA A 129 -4.16 -8.55 10.75
CA ALA A 129 -3.30 -9.58 11.32
C ALA A 129 -1.81 -9.37 11.02
N LEU A 130 -1.45 -8.36 10.23
CA LEU A 130 -0.07 -8.05 9.91
C LEU A 130 0.72 -7.69 11.17
N LYS A 131 1.94 -8.21 11.25
CA LYS A 131 2.92 -7.75 12.23
C LYS A 131 3.54 -6.47 11.71
N VAL A 132 3.37 -5.39 12.48
CA VAL A 132 3.78 -4.04 12.10
C VAL A 132 5.00 -3.63 12.91
N PRO A 133 6.14 -3.29 12.27
CA PRO A 133 7.29 -2.76 12.98
C PRO A 133 6.95 -1.37 13.57
N PRO A 134 7.54 -0.97 14.71
CA PRO A 134 7.19 0.29 15.38
C PRO A 134 7.20 1.55 14.49
N PRO A 135 8.17 1.75 13.57
CA PRO A 135 8.18 2.90 12.66
C PRO A 135 6.99 2.97 11.71
N CYS A 136 6.38 1.82 11.38
CA CYS A 136 5.29 1.74 10.42
C CYS A 136 3.90 1.82 11.04
N LYS A 137 3.78 1.94 12.37
CA LYS A 137 2.47 1.98 13.06
C LYS A 137 1.57 3.11 12.55
N GLY A 138 2.12 4.30 12.33
CA GLY A 138 1.35 5.44 11.81
C GLY A 138 0.77 5.16 10.42
N ALA A 139 1.59 4.62 9.52
CA ALA A 139 1.16 4.26 8.17
C ALA A 139 0.11 3.13 8.19
N PHE A 140 0.33 2.09 9.01
CA PHE A 140 -0.62 0.99 9.19
C PHE A 140 -1.99 1.48 9.66
N GLU A 141 -2.02 2.34 10.67
CA GLU A 141 -3.27 2.90 11.20
C GLU A 141 -4.00 3.76 10.16
N ALA A 142 -3.25 4.52 9.35
CA ALA A 142 -3.81 5.31 8.26
C ALA A 142 -4.44 4.40 7.17
N TYR A 143 -3.72 3.36 6.71
CA TYR A 143 -4.26 2.38 5.76
C TYR A 143 -5.48 1.67 6.32
N ARG A 144 -5.38 1.15 7.55
CA ARG A 144 -6.47 0.41 8.19
C ARG A 144 -7.73 1.25 8.24
N LYS A 145 -7.63 2.48 8.76
CA LYS A 145 -8.77 3.39 8.91
C LYS A 145 -9.44 3.66 7.56
N ILE A 146 -8.66 3.97 6.52
CA ILE A 146 -9.24 4.33 5.22
C ILE A 146 -9.83 3.13 4.48
N LEU A 147 -9.22 1.95 4.60
CA LEU A 147 -9.79 0.71 4.05
C LEU A 147 -11.09 0.33 4.77
N GLU A 148 -11.18 0.54 6.08
CA GLU A 148 -12.41 0.36 6.88
C GLU A 148 -13.48 1.42 6.56
N ASP A 149 -13.08 2.63 6.19
CA ASP A 149 -14.01 3.67 5.72
C ASP A 149 -14.66 3.24 4.39
N GLU A 150 -13.89 2.70 3.45
CA GLU A 150 -14.41 2.17 2.19
C GLU A 150 -15.30 0.95 2.39
N GLU A 151 -14.92 0.01 3.26
CA GLU A 151 -15.79 -1.11 3.64
C GLU A 151 -17.13 -0.60 4.19
N PHE A 152 -17.10 0.40 5.06
CA PHE A 152 -18.29 1.01 5.64
C PHE A 152 -19.17 1.69 4.59
N LEU A 153 -18.58 2.39 3.63
CA LEU A 153 -19.31 2.95 2.49
C LEU A 153 -20.02 1.84 1.70
N ALA A 154 -19.30 0.78 1.33
CA ALA A 154 -19.85 -0.33 0.55
C ALA A 154 -20.95 -1.10 1.29
N GLN A 155 -20.81 -1.28 2.60
CA GLN A 155 -21.84 -1.88 3.47
C GLN A 155 -23.09 -1.02 3.55
N THR A 156 -22.93 0.28 3.77
CA THR A 156 -24.06 1.20 3.92
C THR A 156 -24.84 1.31 2.61
N VAL A 157 -24.14 1.38 1.48
CA VAL A 157 -24.76 1.31 0.15
C VAL A 157 -25.55 0.01 -0.01
N ALA A 158 -24.96 -1.15 0.27
CA ALA A 158 -25.66 -2.43 0.15
C ALA A 158 -26.89 -2.50 1.07
N LYS A 159 -26.76 -2.03 2.32
CA LYS A 159 -27.84 -2.04 3.33
C LYS A 159 -29.03 -1.17 2.91
N ARG A 160 -28.77 0.05 2.44
CA ARG A 160 -29.83 1.01 2.13
C ARG A 160 -30.36 0.84 0.70
N MET A 161 -29.44 0.71 -0.25
CA MET A 161 -29.80 0.84 -1.65
C MET A 161 -30.22 -0.46 -2.33
N PHE A 162 -29.90 -1.63 -1.80
CA PHE A 162 -30.36 -2.89 -2.43
C PHE A 162 -31.73 -3.34 -1.93
N ALA A 163 -32.19 -2.81 -0.80
CA ALA A 163 -33.46 -3.18 -0.18
C ALA A 163 -34.65 -2.34 -0.67
N ALA A 164 -34.54 -1.01 -0.64
CA ALA A 164 -35.69 -0.11 -0.84
C ALA A 164 -35.63 0.71 -2.14
N GLN A 165 -34.44 1.14 -2.57
CA GLN A 165 -34.21 1.88 -3.83
C GLN A 165 -34.99 3.20 -4.00
N ASP A 166 -35.67 3.67 -2.95
CA ASP A 166 -36.46 4.89 -2.95
C ASP A 166 -35.66 6.11 -2.46
N THR A 167 -36.25 7.30 -2.55
CA THR A 167 -35.65 8.55 -2.08
C THR A 167 -35.34 8.49 -0.59
N ARG A 168 -36.21 7.86 0.21
CA ARG A 168 -36.03 7.73 1.65
C ARG A 168 -34.77 6.93 2.01
N ALA A 169 -34.47 5.87 1.27
CA ALA A 169 -33.25 5.09 1.44
C ALA A 169 -31.99 5.92 1.14
N ARG A 170 -32.05 6.84 0.18
CA ARG A 170 -30.93 7.74 -0.17
C ARG A 170 -30.69 8.79 0.92
N GLU A 171 -31.75 9.38 1.47
CA GLU A 171 -31.64 10.28 2.63
C GLU A 171 -31.03 9.56 3.84
N LEU A 172 -31.45 8.31 4.09
CA LEU A 172 -30.91 7.50 5.18
C LEU A 172 -29.45 7.09 4.93
N LEU A 173 -29.06 6.85 3.67
CA LEU A 173 -27.67 6.64 3.29
C LEU A 173 -26.83 7.88 3.64
N ARG A 174 -27.28 9.08 3.28
CA ARG A 174 -26.61 10.34 3.66
C ARG A 174 -26.45 10.45 5.17
N GLN A 175 -27.50 10.18 5.94
CA GLN A 175 -27.43 10.24 7.41
C GLN A 175 -26.41 9.26 7.99
N ASP A 176 -26.41 8.01 7.52
CA ASP A 176 -25.47 6.98 7.97
C ASP A 176 -24.01 7.34 7.63
N LEU A 177 -23.75 7.94 6.46
CA LEU A 177 -22.41 8.34 6.03
C LEU A 177 -21.92 9.65 6.67
N SER A 178 -22.84 10.54 7.05
CA SER A 178 -22.54 11.89 7.55
C SER A 178 -21.60 11.87 8.76
N GLY A 179 -21.84 10.97 9.73
CA GLY A 179 -21.04 10.88 10.95
C GLY A 179 -19.55 10.56 10.72
N ARG A 180 -19.21 9.96 9.56
CA ARG A 180 -17.85 9.48 9.27
C ARG A 180 -17.11 10.33 8.23
N PHE A 181 -17.84 10.94 7.30
CA PHE A 181 -17.26 11.61 6.14
C PHE A 181 -17.53 13.11 6.08
N ARG A 182 -18.68 13.58 6.57
CA ARG A 182 -19.09 14.98 6.39
C ARG A 182 -18.12 15.98 7.04
N SER A 183 -17.51 15.62 8.17
CA SER A 183 -16.52 16.48 8.84
C SER A 183 -15.20 16.63 8.08
N ARG A 184 -14.93 15.79 7.08
CA ARG A 184 -13.70 15.86 6.27
C ARG A 184 -13.83 16.91 5.17
N ASP A 185 -15.00 16.96 4.54
CA ASP A 185 -15.34 17.91 3.48
C ASP A 185 -16.86 18.03 3.38
N ALA A 186 -17.44 18.97 4.11
CA ALA A 186 -18.89 19.11 4.21
C ALA A 186 -19.52 19.54 2.89
N GLU A 187 -18.89 20.48 2.17
CA GLU A 187 -19.40 21.02 0.92
C GLU A 187 -19.44 19.94 -0.16
N TRP A 188 -18.38 19.14 -0.27
CA TRP A 188 -18.32 18.08 -1.27
C TRP A 188 -19.20 16.90 -0.90
N PHE A 189 -19.24 16.53 0.38
CA PHE A 189 -20.15 15.50 0.89
C PHE A 189 -21.61 15.86 0.61
N ASP A 190 -22.04 17.07 0.97
CA ASP A 190 -23.42 17.50 0.82
C ASP A 190 -23.79 17.57 -0.68
N ARG A 191 -22.92 18.11 -1.55
CA ARG A 191 -23.15 18.10 -3.01
C ARG A 191 -23.31 16.70 -3.60
N LEU A 192 -22.42 15.78 -3.24
CA LEU A 192 -22.46 14.42 -3.79
C LEU A 192 -23.70 13.65 -3.31
N CYS A 193 -24.10 13.82 -2.04
CA CYS A 193 -25.34 13.25 -1.54
C CYS A 193 -26.58 13.88 -2.20
N ASP A 194 -26.60 15.20 -2.39
CA ASP A 194 -27.71 15.89 -3.05
C ASP A 194 -27.87 15.44 -4.53
N ASP A 195 -26.77 15.27 -5.25
CA ASP A 195 -26.76 14.73 -6.62
C ASP A 195 -27.37 13.31 -6.64
N PHE A 196 -26.92 12.45 -5.73
CA PHE A 196 -27.38 11.06 -5.65
C PHE A 196 -28.83 10.94 -5.18
N GLU A 197 -29.28 11.80 -4.27
CA GLU A 197 -30.70 11.84 -3.86
C GLU A 197 -31.60 12.14 -5.07
N LYS A 198 -31.18 13.03 -5.97
CA LYS A 198 -31.91 13.38 -7.20
C LYS A 198 -31.92 12.27 -8.24
N ASP A 199 -30.76 11.76 -8.64
CA ASP A 199 -30.64 10.85 -9.79
C ASP A 199 -30.63 9.36 -9.41
N GLY A 200 -30.23 9.03 -8.18
CA GLY A 200 -30.06 7.66 -7.69
C GLY A 200 -28.97 6.88 -8.41
N ASN A 201 -28.05 7.54 -9.08
CA ASN A 201 -27.07 6.91 -9.93
C ASN A 201 -25.84 6.45 -9.13
N LEU A 202 -25.81 5.16 -8.79
CA LEU A 202 -24.71 4.57 -8.04
C LEU A 202 -23.38 4.62 -8.81
N ALA A 203 -23.42 4.55 -10.14
CA ALA A 203 -22.23 4.62 -10.99
C ALA A 203 -21.58 6.00 -11.02
N ASN A 204 -22.34 7.04 -10.68
CA ASN A 204 -21.77 8.37 -10.45
C ASN A 204 -21.36 8.55 -8.99
N PHE A 205 -22.24 8.20 -8.04
CA PHE A 205 -22.04 8.44 -6.62
C PHE A 205 -20.83 7.70 -6.06
N PHE A 206 -20.76 6.37 -6.22
CA PHE A 206 -19.74 5.58 -5.53
C PHE A 206 -18.31 5.89 -6.00
N PRO A 207 -18.01 5.92 -7.31
CA PRO A 207 -16.66 6.27 -7.78
C PRO A 207 -16.22 7.66 -7.33
N ARG A 208 -17.11 8.66 -7.45
CA ARG A 208 -16.83 10.03 -7.00
C ARG A 208 -16.59 10.09 -5.49
N PHE A 209 -17.36 9.35 -4.69
CA PHE A 209 -17.15 9.27 -3.24
C PHE A 209 -15.77 8.68 -2.90
N VAL A 210 -15.40 7.58 -3.55
CA VAL A 210 -14.09 6.94 -3.37
C VAL A 210 -12.96 7.90 -3.75
N ASP A 211 -13.06 8.54 -4.91
CA ASP A 211 -12.04 9.46 -5.41
C ASP A 211 -11.84 10.67 -4.47
N GLN A 212 -12.91 11.18 -3.81
CA GLN A 212 -12.81 12.32 -2.90
C GLN A 212 -12.38 11.95 -1.47
N PHE A 213 -12.88 10.84 -0.92
CA PHE A 213 -12.75 10.56 0.51
C PHE A 213 -11.82 9.39 0.85
N ILE A 214 -11.58 8.48 -0.09
CA ILE A 214 -10.80 7.25 0.12
C ILE A 214 -9.41 7.37 -0.49
N GLU A 215 -9.31 7.73 -1.77
CA GLU A 215 -8.02 7.81 -2.47
C GLU A 215 -7.03 8.82 -1.82
N PRO A 216 -7.44 10.01 -1.35
CA PRO A 216 -6.53 10.91 -0.65
C PRO A 216 -6.01 10.32 0.66
N GLY A 217 -6.83 9.55 1.38
CA GLY A 217 -6.41 8.87 2.61
C GLY A 217 -5.43 7.75 2.35
N LEU A 218 -5.62 6.98 1.27
CA LEU A 218 -4.67 5.96 0.82
C LEU A 218 -3.35 6.57 0.38
N LYS A 219 -3.38 7.71 -0.32
CA LYS A 219 -2.17 8.47 -0.68
C LYS A 219 -1.40 8.93 0.57
N ASN A 220 -2.09 9.53 1.54
CA ASN A 220 -1.46 9.95 2.79
C ASN A 220 -0.88 8.76 3.58
N ALA A 221 -1.58 7.62 3.61
CA ALA A 221 -1.05 6.41 4.26
C ALA A 221 0.24 5.90 3.61
N ARG A 222 0.32 5.99 2.27
CA ARG A 222 1.52 5.68 1.50
C ARG A 222 2.67 6.64 1.80
N GLU A 223 2.41 7.94 1.84
CA GLU A 223 3.43 8.95 2.17
C GLU A 223 4.03 8.72 3.57
N LEU A 224 3.20 8.29 4.54
CA LEU A 224 3.66 7.89 5.88
C LEU A 224 4.53 6.62 5.84
N ALA A 225 4.21 5.66 4.98
CA ALA A 225 5.00 4.44 4.79
C ALA A 225 6.37 4.77 4.17
N GLU A 226 6.40 5.62 3.13
CA GLU A 226 7.61 6.11 2.47
C GLU A 226 8.50 6.92 3.42
N LYS A 227 7.88 7.75 4.28
CA LYS A 227 8.62 8.44 5.35
C LYS A 227 9.27 7.44 6.32
N ALA A 228 8.54 6.42 6.76
CA ALA A 228 9.08 5.40 7.66
C ALA A 228 10.22 4.60 7.01
N MET A 229 10.16 4.36 5.70
CA MET A 229 11.27 3.78 4.93
C MET A 229 12.51 4.67 4.97
N ARG A 230 12.38 5.94 4.57
CA ARG A 230 13.50 6.91 4.53
C ARG A 230 14.16 7.09 5.89
N ASP A 231 13.38 7.25 6.96
CA ASP A 231 13.86 7.39 8.33
C ASP A 231 14.66 6.15 8.82
N ASN A 232 14.49 5.00 8.16
CA ASN A 232 15.18 3.75 8.47
C ASN A 232 16.23 3.35 7.41
N GLY A 233 16.55 4.22 6.44
CA GLY A 233 17.56 3.93 5.41
C GLY A 233 17.12 2.84 4.43
N VAL A 234 15.83 2.88 4.06
CA VAL A 234 15.19 2.04 3.06
C VAL A 234 14.57 2.99 2.03
N ASP A 235 14.70 2.69 0.74
CA ASP A 235 14.06 3.49 -0.31
C ASP A 235 13.57 2.61 -1.47
N TYR A 236 12.77 3.16 -2.37
CA TYR A 236 12.41 2.53 -3.64
C TYR A 236 13.53 2.70 -4.67
N ALA A 237 13.80 1.65 -5.45
CA ALA A 237 14.86 1.64 -6.47
C ALA A 237 14.67 2.67 -7.58
N VAL A 238 13.43 3.09 -7.88
CA VAL A 238 13.15 4.11 -8.89
C VAL A 238 13.54 5.50 -8.39
N ALA A 239 13.43 5.79 -7.09
CA ALA A 239 13.84 7.07 -6.52
C ALA A 239 15.37 7.19 -6.36
N ALA A 240 16.06 6.07 -6.09
CA ALA A 240 17.52 6.03 -5.97
C ALA A 240 18.25 6.35 -7.29
N ALA A 241 17.63 6.09 -8.45
CA ALA A 241 18.23 6.38 -9.75
C ALA A 241 18.05 7.86 -10.19
N GLU A 242 17.07 8.57 -9.64
CA GLU A 242 16.79 9.97 -9.98
C GLU A 242 17.60 10.94 -9.11
N GLU A 243 17.89 10.63 -7.84
CA GLU A 243 18.77 11.46 -6.99
C GLU A 243 20.26 11.38 -7.40
N ASP A 244 20.71 10.25 -7.98
CA ASP A 244 22.09 10.10 -8.50
C ASP A 244 22.28 10.74 -9.91
N GLY A 245 21.21 11.29 -10.50
CA GLY A 245 21.21 11.89 -11.85
C GLY A 245 21.50 13.40 -11.89
N GLU A 246 21.51 14.11 -10.75
CA GLU A 246 21.83 15.53 -10.66
C GLU A 246 23.18 15.77 -9.97
N ASP A 247 24.29 15.32 -10.58
CA ASP A 247 25.57 16.02 -10.40
C ASP A 247 26.52 15.85 -11.62
N LYS A 248 26.75 16.99 -12.28
CA LYS A 248 27.86 17.37 -13.19
C LYS A 248 27.85 16.87 -14.65
N GLY A 249 27.05 17.56 -15.45
CA GLY A 249 27.54 18.03 -16.75
C GLY A 249 28.62 19.10 -16.53
N SER A 250 29.89 18.69 -16.50
CA SER A 250 31.00 19.63 -16.66
C SER A 250 31.06 20.05 -18.13
N GLU A 251 30.76 21.32 -18.37
CA GLU A 251 31.17 22.07 -19.55
C GLU A 251 32.67 21.84 -19.82
N GLY A 252 33.00 21.54 -21.08
CA GLY A 252 34.37 21.28 -21.49
C GLY A 252 34.52 21.08 -22.99
N GLU A 253 33.98 22.00 -23.79
CA GLU A 253 34.41 22.19 -25.18
C GLU A 253 34.58 23.69 -25.45
N VAL A 254 35.80 24.19 -25.25
CA VAL A 254 36.39 25.25 -26.07
C VAL A 254 37.89 25.01 -26.18
N GLU A 255 38.33 24.50 -27.32
CA GLU A 255 39.51 24.99 -28.05
C GLU A 255 39.36 24.69 -29.54
#